data_AF-A0A3D9H6N3-F1
#
_entry.id   AF-A0A3D9H6N3-F1
#
_cell.length_a   1.000
_cell.length_b   1.000
_cell.length_c   1.000
_cell.angle_alpha   90.00
_cell.angle_beta   90.00
_cell.angle_gamma   90.00
#
_symmetry.space_group_name_H-M   'P 1'
#
loop_
_entity.id
_entity.type
_entity.pdbx_description
1 polymer ?
#
loop_
_entity_poly.entity_id
_entity_poly.type
_entity_poly.pdbx_seq_one_letter_code
_entity_poly.pdbx_strand_id
1 'polypeptide(L)'
;MQSKVMYLSDLKFNIDTWKRELRFHFNEMDTFQEKLEEIVPRVEGDISKKKLEVFQNRILIEKDAISKLMHRCRNKIANINNADFNENIDGRLQNEQRTLKEDMRTYIKLHYDLKEELMDFFLEVL
;
A
#
# COMPACT_ATOMS: atom_id res chain seq x y z
N MET A 1 -6.04 -33.25 3.95
CA MET A 1 -5.73 -32.36 5.10
C MET A 1 -4.38 -31.65 4.97
N GLN A 2 -3.26 -32.35 4.75
CA GLN A 2 -1.92 -31.73 4.65
C GLN A 2 -1.81 -30.59 3.61
N SER A 3 -2.35 -30.76 2.40
CA SER A 3 -2.29 -29.73 1.34
C SER A 3 -3.06 -28.44 1.70
N LYS A 4 -4.19 -28.57 2.39
CA LYS A 4 -5.04 -27.44 2.83
C LYS A 4 -4.36 -26.62 3.92
N VAL A 5 -3.71 -27.26 4.88
CA VAL A 5 -2.96 -26.59 5.95
C VAL A 5 -1.76 -25.83 5.38
N MET A 6 -1.01 -26.44 4.45
CA MET A 6 0.14 -25.81 3.79
C MET A 6 -0.26 -24.57 2.97
N TYR A 7 -1.38 -24.65 2.24
CA TYR A 7 -1.89 -23.50 1.49
C TYR A 7 -2.30 -22.32 2.39
N LEU A 8 -2.92 -22.59 3.55
CA LEU A 8 -3.33 -21.54 4.49
C LEU A 8 -2.12 -20.90 5.19
N SER A 9 -1.07 -21.68 5.49
CA SER A 9 0.18 -21.12 6.02
C SER A 9 0.87 -20.21 5.01
N ASP A 10 0.91 -20.60 3.72
CA ASP A 10 1.51 -19.79 2.66
C ASP A 10 0.73 -18.49 2.43
N LEU A 11 -0.61 -18.57 2.45
CA LEU A 11 -1.47 -17.40 2.33
C LEU A 11 -1.29 -16.44 3.52
N LYS A 12 -1.21 -16.96 4.75
CA LYS A 12 -0.96 -16.15 5.94
C LYS A 12 0.41 -15.46 5.87
N PHE A 13 1.44 -16.20 5.45
CA PHE A 13 2.77 -15.65 5.21
C PHE A 13 2.75 -14.48 4.21
N ASN A 14 2.06 -14.66 3.07
CA ASN A 14 1.93 -13.60 2.06
C ASN A 14 1.24 -12.36 2.64
N ILE A 15 0.14 -12.51 3.39
CA ILE A 15 -0.58 -11.37 3.95
C ILE A 15 0.26 -10.63 5.01
N ASP A 16 1.00 -11.35 5.85
CA ASP A 16 1.89 -10.72 6.82
C ASP A 16 3.08 -10.01 6.15
N THR A 17 3.56 -10.53 5.03
CA THR A 17 4.58 -9.87 4.20
C THR A 17 4.03 -8.56 3.62
N TRP A 18 2.85 -8.59 2.99
CA TRP A 18 2.18 -7.38 2.49
C TRP A 18 1.90 -6.35 3.58
N LYS A 19 1.53 -6.77 4.79
CA LYS A 19 1.34 -5.82 5.92
C LYS A 19 2.63 -5.09 6.31
N ARG A 20 3.78 -5.77 6.26
CA ARG A 20 5.09 -5.15 6.54
C ARG A 20 5.47 -4.16 5.45
N GLU A 21 5.30 -4.56 4.19
CA GLU A 21 5.53 -3.73 3.02
C GLU A 21 4.64 -2.46 3.01
N LEU A 22 3.33 -2.61 3.23
CA LEU A 22 2.39 -1.49 3.35
C LEU A 22 2.77 -0.52 4.48
N ARG A 23 3.24 -1.04 5.62
CA ARG A 23 3.71 -0.18 6.72
C ARG A 23 4.98 0.57 6.34
N PHE A 24 5.90 -0.09 5.67
CA PHE A 24 7.12 0.53 5.17
C PHE A 24 6.77 1.67 4.18
N HIS A 25 5.90 1.41 3.20
CA HIS A 25 5.46 2.42 2.23
C HIS A 25 4.72 3.58 2.91
N PHE A 26 3.93 3.32 3.96
CA PHE A 26 3.26 4.40 4.71
C PHE A 26 4.27 5.34 5.36
N ASN A 27 5.27 4.78 6.04
CA ASN A 27 6.32 5.57 6.67
C ASN A 27 7.19 6.30 5.62
N GLU A 28 7.41 5.67 4.47
CA GLU A 28 8.11 6.32 3.35
C GLU A 28 7.33 7.53 2.82
N MET A 29 6.00 7.43 2.73
CA MET A 29 5.15 8.58 2.39
C MET A 29 5.21 9.71 3.43
N ASP A 30 5.33 9.39 4.72
CA ASP A 30 5.59 10.40 5.76
C ASP A 30 6.93 11.12 5.51
N THR A 31 7.97 10.36 5.17
CA THR A 31 9.30 10.92 4.87
C THR A 31 9.28 11.82 3.64
N PHE A 32 8.57 11.43 2.58
CA PHE A 32 8.42 12.28 1.39
C PHE A 32 7.61 13.55 1.69
N GLN A 33 6.60 13.46 2.54
CA GLN A 33 5.83 14.62 2.96
C GLN A 33 6.72 15.62 3.72
N GLU A 34 7.50 15.14 4.69
CA GLU A 34 8.47 15.97 5.42
C GLU A 34 9.48 16.63 4.47
N LYS A 35 9.96 15.88 3.47
CA LYS A 35 10.89 16.43 2.48
C LYS A 35 10.24 17.48 1.58
N LEU A 36 8.98 17.30 1.17
CA LEU A 36 8.22 18.31 0.44
C LEU A 36 8.09 19.60 1.26
N GLU A 37 7.78 19.48 2.56
CA GLU A 37 7.68 20.63 3.47
C GLU A 37 9.01 21.39 3.61
N GLU A 38 10.14 20.67 3.67
CA GLU A 38 11.49 21.27 3.74
C GLU A 38 11.82 22.10 2.49
N ILE A 39 11.39 21.67 1.30
CA ILE A 39 11.72 22.35 0.05
C ILE A 39 10.77 23.51 -0.28
N VAL A 40 9.58 23.59 0.34
CA VAL A 40 8.60 24.68 0.11
C VAL A 40 9.25 26.07 0.04
N PRO A 41 10.16 26.46 0.96
CA PRO A 41 10.76 27.80 0.95
C PRO A 41 11.68 28.06 -0.26
N ARG A 42 12.19 27.00 -0.91
CA ARG A 42 13.13 27.08 -2.05
C ARG A 42 12.40 27.06 -3.40
N VAL A 43 11.12 26.73 -3.40
CA VAL A 43 10.32 26.59 -4.62
C VAL A 43 9.88 27.97 -5.12
N GLU A 44 10.56 28.47 -6.15
CA GLU A 44 10.20 29.69 -6.86
C GLU A 44 9.42 29.36 -8.15
N GLY A 45 8.45 30.22 -8.50
CA GLY A 45 7.61 30.08 -9.69
C GLY A 45 6.32 29.27 -9.49
N ASP A 46 5.26 29.70 -10.19
CA ASP A 46 3.91 29.14 -10.04
C ASP A 46 3.80 27.68 -10.51
N ILE A 47 4.59 27.28 -11.51
CA ILE A 47 4.60 25.91 -12.03
C ILE A 47 5.11 24.93 -10.97
N SER A 48 6.20 25.29 -10.28
CA SER A 48 6.84 24.44 -9.28
C SER A 48 5.97 24.33 -8.01
N LYS A 49 5.29 25.42 -7.62
CA LYS A 49 4.31 25.40 -6.53
C LYS A 49 3.12 24.49 -6.84
N LYS A 50 2.61 24.52 -8.08
CA LYS A 50 1.53 23.63 -8.51
C LYS A 50 1.96 22.16 -8.51
N LYS A 51 3.18 21.85 -8.98
CA LYS A 51 3.74 20.49 -8.89
C LYS A 51 3.81 20.01 -7.43
N LEU A 52 4.28 20.86 -6.52
CA LEU A 52 4.36 20.55 -5.09
C LEU A 52 2.98 20.19 -4.50
N GLU A 53 1.95 20.98 -4.79
CA GLU A 53 0.57 20.70 -4.35
C GLU A 53 0.04 19.37 -4.90
N VAL A 54 0.32 19.07 -6.19
CA VAL A 54 -0.05 17.79 -6.80
C VAL A 54 0.62 16.63 -6.08
N PHE A 55 1.90 16.73 -5.73
CA PHE A 55 2.61 15.69 -4.99
C PHE A 55 2.08 15.51 -3.56
N GLN A 56 1.80 16.60 -2.85
CA GLN A 56 1.16 16.53 -1.53
C GLN A 56 -0.18 15.79 -1.60
N ASN A 57 -1.03 16.12 -2.58
CA ASN A 57 -2.30 15.44 -2.78
C ASN A 57 -2.13 13.94 -3.11
N ARG A 58 -1.17 13.60 -3.98
CA ARG A 58 -0.88 12.20 -4.32
C ARG A 58 -0.41 11.40 -3.11
N ILE A 59 0.43 11.97 -2.24
CA ILE A 59 0.85 11.33 -0.98
C ILE A 59 -0.35 11.03 -0.08
N LEU A 60 -1.31 11.95 0.03
CA LEU A 60 -2.53 11.69 0.82
C LEU A 60 -3.38 10.55 0.24
N ILE A 61 -3.52 10.52 -1.09
CA ILE A 61 -4.23 9.43 -1.80
C ILE A 61 -3.52 8.09 -1.59
N GLU A 62 -2.19 8.09 -1.67
CA GLU A 62 -1.35 6.90 -1.42
C GLU A 62 -1.57 6.36 0.00
N LYS A 63 -1.51 7.23 1.01
CA LYS A 63 -1.71 6.86 2.42
C LYS A 63 -3.11 6.30 2.69
N ASP A 64 -4.14 6.84 2.04
CA ASP A 64 -5.50 6.29 2.08
C ASP A 64 -5.59 4.90 1.43
N ALA A 65 -4.98 4.73 0.25
CA ALA A 65 -4.92 3.43 -0.43
C ALA A 65 -4.22 2.36 0.42
N ILE A 66 -3.08 2.72 1.04
CA ILE A 66 -2.36 1.87 1.98
C ILE A 66 -3.25 1.46 3.16
N SER A 67 -3.97 2.42 3.75
CA SER A 67 -4.84 2.18 4.90
C SER A 67 -5.97 1.21 4.55
N LYS A 68 -6.58 1.36 3.37
CA LYS A 68 -7.61 0.44 2.85
C LYS A 68 -7.06 -0.97 2.63
N LEU A 69 -5.87 -1.10 2.04
CA LEU A 69 -5.22 -2.40 1.83
C LEU A 69 -4.82 -3.06 3.15
N MET A 70 -4.29 -2.31 4.11
CA MET A 70 -4.01 -2.81 5.45
C MET A 70 -5.27 -3.35 6.13
N HIS A 71 -6.40 -2.65 6.00
CA HIS A 71 -7.67 -3.11 6.55
C HIS A 71 -8.12 -4.42 5.90
N ARG A 72 -8.03 -4.54 4.56
CA ARG A 72 -8.33 -5.79 3.84
C ARG A 72 -7.43 -6.95 4.25
N CYS A 73 -6.13 -6.72 4.43
CA CYS A 73 -5.20 -7.71 4.95
C CYS A 73 -5.62 -8.22 6.35
N ARG A 74 -6.03 -7.32 7.26
CA ARG A 74 -6.52 -7.70 8.59
C ARG A 74 -7.79 -8.54 8.51
N ASN A 75 -8.75 -8.14 7.68
CA ASN A 75 -9.99 -8.88 7.49
C ASN A 75 -9.73 -10.27 6.90
N LYS A 76 -8.80 -10.39 5.95
CA LYS A 76 -8.43 -11.68 5.35
C LYS A 76 -7.79 -12.62 6.38
N ILE A 77 -6.91 -12.12 7.26
CA ILE A 77 -6.34 -12.90 8.36
C ILE A 77 -7.44 -13.34 9.35
N ALA A 78 -8.34 -12.44 9.74
CA ALA A 78 -9.45 -12.79 10.64
C ALA A 78 -10.33 -13.90 10.04
N ASN A 79 -10.63 -13.82 8.75
CA ASN A 79 -11.39 -14.85 8.04
C ASN A 79 -10.65 -16.19 7.96
N ILE A 80 -9.33 -16.19 7.73
CA ILE A 80 -8.51 -17.41 7.73
C ILE A 80 -8.55 -18.07 9.11
N ASN A 81 -8.29 -17.29 10.17
CA ASN A 81 -8.31 -17.82 11.54
C ASN A 81 -9.69 -18.39 11.90
N ASN A 82 -10.79 -17.74 11.50
CA ASN A 82 -12.15 -18.23 11.76
C ASN A 82 -12.52 -19.49 10.94
N ALA A 83 -11.99 -19.61 9.71
CA ALA A 83 -12.20 -20.78 8.86
C ALA A 83 -11.35 -21.99 9.31
N ASP A 84 -10.24 -21.77 10.01
CA ASP A 84 -9.50 -22.86 10.67
C ASP A 84 -10.29 -23.50 11.81
N PHE A 85 -11.22 -22.76 12.46
CA PHE A 85 -12.08 -23.27 13.53
C PHE A 85 -13.38 -23.95 13.06
N ASN A 86 -13.87 -23.62 11.85
CA ASN A 86 -15.07 -24.20 11.26
C ASN A 86 -14.70 -24.82 9.91
N GLU A 87 -14.64 -26.15 9.81
CA GLU A 87 -14.09 -26.92 8.66
C GLU A 87 -14.67 -26.61 7.26
N ASN A 88 -15.69 -25.76 7.16
CA ASN A 88 -16.27 -25.30 5.91
C ASN A 88 -15.52 -24.08 5.36
N ILE A 89 -14.59 -24.31 4.43
CA ILE A 89 -14.09 -23.25 3.55
C ILE A 89 -15.27 -22.83 2.65
N ASP A 90 -15.99 -21.82 3.11
CA ASP A 90 -17.09 -21.22 2.37
C ASP A 90 -16.51 -20.47 1.15
N GLY A 91 -17.10 -20.67 -0.03
CA GLY A 91 -16.75 -20.00 -1.29
C GLY A 91 -16.82 -18.46 -1.21
N ARG A 92 -17.34 -17.92 -0.11
CA ARG A 92 -17.23 -16.51 0.30
C ARG A 92 -15.80 -15.97 0.32
N LEU A 93 -14.77 -16.79 0.54
CA LEU A 93 -13.36 -16.34 0.46
C LEU A 93 -12.92 -15.97 -0.98
N GLN A 94 -13.64 -16.42 -2.01
CA GLN A 94 -13.32 -16.22 -3.43
C GLN A 94 -14.14 -15.10 -4.10
N ASN A 95 -15.21 -14.60 -3.48
CA ASN A 95 -16.18 -13.70 -4.13
C ASN A 95 -15.83 -12.19 -4.10
N GLU A 96 -14.55 -11.82 -3.98
CA GLU A 96 -14.15 -10.42 -4.19
C GLU A 96 -13.97 -10.13 -5.69
N GLN A 97 -14.54 -9.02 -6.19
CA GLN A 97 -14.50 -8.60 -7.61
C GLN A 97 -13.07 -8.42 -8.14
N ARG A 98 -12.09 -8.17 -7.24
CA ARG A 98 -10.64 -8.28 -7.45
C ARG A 98 -10.01 -8.92 -6.23
N THR A 99 -9.02 -9.78 -6.45
CA THR A 99 -8.33 -10.45 -5.34
C THR A 99 -7.36 -9.49 -4.63
N LEU A 100 -7.21 -9.63 -3.31
CA LEU A 100 -6.20 -8.89 -2.53
C LEU A 100 -4.80 -8.95 -3.18
N LYS A 101 -4.45 -10.07 -3.81
CA LYS A 101 -3.19 -10.26 -4.54
C LYS A 101 -3.05 -9.29 -5.73
N GLU A 102 -4.11 -9.14 -6.53
CA GLU A 102 -4.10 -8.24 -7.69
C GLU A 102 -4.06 -6.78 -7.26
N ASP A 103 -4.79 -6.45 -6.20
CA ASP A 103 -4.80 -5.09 -5.66
C ASP A 103 -3.45 -4.73 -5.05
N MET A 104 -2.82 -5.64 -4.30
CA MET A 104 -1.44 -5.46 -3.82
C MET A 104 -0.46 -5.28 -4.97
N ARG A 105 -0.54 -6.12 -6.03
CA ARG A 105 0.33 -6.01 -7.20
C ARG A 105 0.18 -4.67 -7.91
N THR A 106 -1.05 -4.19 -8.05
CA THR A 106 -1.36 -2.91 -8.70
C THR A 106 -0.81 -1.76 -7.86
N TYR A 107 -1.09 -1.79 -6.56
CA TYR A 107 -0.62 -0.80 -5.61
C TYR A 107 0.91 -0.69 -5.59
N ILE A 108 1.63 -1.82 -5.49
CA ILE A 108 3.10 -1.81 -5.45
C ILE A 108 3.68 -1.10 -6.66
N LYS A 109 3.15 -1.36 -7.87
CA LYS A 109 3.60 -0.66 -9.09
C LYS A 109 3.38 0.85 -9.00
N LEU A 110 2.16 1.26 -8.68
CA LEU A 110 1.80 2.67 -8.56
C LEU A 110 2.64 3.40 -7.50
N HIS A 111 2.95 2.72 -6.41
CA HIS A 111 3.80 3.24 -5.35
C HIS A 111 5.22 3.53 -5.85
N TYR A 112 5.82 2.59 -6.56
CA TYR A 112 7.14 2.79 -7.14
C TYR A 112 7.14 3.90 -8.20
N ASP A 113 6.11 3.96 -9.04
CA ASP A 113 5.97 5.04 -10.04
C ASP A 113 5.91 6.42 -9.34
N LEU A 114 5.08 6.59 -8.31
CA LEU A 114 5.01 7.83 -7.53
C LEU A 114 6.35 8.17 -6.86
N LYS A 115 7.02 7.15 -6.30
CA LYS A 115 8.32 7.31 -5.64
C LYS A 115 9.39 7.81 -6.61
N GLU A 116 9.48 7.25 -7.81
CA GLU A 116 10.42 7.71 -8.83
C GLU A 116 10.13 9.17 -9.21
N GLU A 117 8.86 9.50 -9.47
CA GLU A 117 8.47 10.88 -9.80
C GLU A 117 8.79 11.89 -8.67
N LEU A 118 8.62 11.50 -7.40
CA LEU A 118 8.98 12.32 -6.25
C LEU A 118 10.50 12.52 -6.16
N MET A 119 11.28 11.45 -6.34
CA MET A 119 12.74 11.52 -6.30
C MET A 119 13.28 12.44 -7.40
N ASP A 120 12.78 12.30 -8.62
CA ASP A 120 13.14 13.16 -9.74
C ASP A 120 12.79 14.62 -9.45
N PHE A 121 11.59 14.88 -8.91
CA PHE A 121 11.20 16.23 -8.50
C PHE A 121 12.12 16.82 -7.43
N PHE A 122 12.54 16.03 -6.44
CA PHE A 122 13.50 16.51 -5.43
C PHE A 122 14.85 16.86 -6.04
N LEU A 123 15.30 16.14 -7.07
CA LEU A 123 16.55 16.48 -7.78
C LEU A 123 16.41 17.72 -8.66
N GLU A 124 15.24 17.99 -9.23
CA GLU A 124 14.97 19.20 -10.03
C GLU A 124 14.97 20.49 -9.17
N VAL A 125 14.61 20.37 -7.88
CA VAL A 125 14.38 21.50 -6.98
C VAL A 125 15.54 21.73 -5.99
N LEU A 126 16.51 20.81 -5.93
CA LEU A 126 17.75 20.96 -5.17
C LEU A 126 18.72 21.96 -5.84
#